data_AF-A0A836PW03-F1
#
_entry.id   AF-A0A836PW03-F1
#
_cell.length_a   1.000
_cell.length_b   1.000
_cell.length_c   1.000
_cell.angle_alpha   90.00
_cell.angle_beta   90.00
_cell.angle_gamma   90.00
#
_symmetry.space_group_name_H-M   'P 1'
#
loop_
_entity.id
_entity.type
_entity.pdbx_description
1 polymer ?
#
loop_
_entity_poly.entity_id
_entity_poly.type
_entity_poly.pdbx_seq_one_letter_code
_entity_poly.pdbx_strand_id
1 'polypeptide(L)'
;MEVIEILRQVSKQVFDNVKNLSITEYTTGDFGRGAGGDISQNIDIIAEKTVLDYLKQTNFNCIVLGEECGRVEINDNPKGYVIMDAIDGTSNAVNGIPFFCCSLAFATDNKLSSITDAVVTNLSNGEQYWASKGKGAFLNETKIHVQNKETVHKIVGVNTSGASPELLEKLQTIFERHSPTRHFGANALEMAFLARGSIDVFIDLRGKIRIQDMAAGYLLIKEA
;
A
#
# COMPACT_ATOMS: atom_id res chain seq x y z
N MET A 1 -15.47 -4.35 17.53
CA MET A 1 -14.87 -4.58 16.20
C MET A 1 -13.38 -4.48 16.38
N GLU A 2 -12.65 -5.53 16.01
CA GLU A 2 -11.18 -5.51 16.03
C GLU A 2 -10.66 -4.47 15.04
N VAL A 3 -9.46 -3.92 15.27
CA VAL A 3 -8.87 -2.90 14.38
C VAL A 3 -8.78 -3.42 12.95
N ILE A 4 -8.34 -4.66 12.76
CA ILE A 4 -8.22 -5.27 11.44
C ILE A 4 -9.56 -5.36 10.69
N GLU A 5 -10.67 -5.56 11.40
CA GLU A 5 -12.01 -5.59 10.80
C GLU A 5 -12.42 -4.20 10.30
N ILE A 6 -12.12 -3.16 11.07
CA ILE A 6 -12.32 -1.75 10.67
C ILE A 6 -11.54 -1.46 9.40
N LEU A 7 -10.24 -1.77 9.37
CA LEU A 7 -9.38 -1.51 8.23
C LEU A 7 -9.84 -2.27 6.96
N ARG A 8 -10.17 -3.56 7.09
CA ARG A 8 -10.67 -4.37 5.97
C ARG A 8 -12.01 -3.88 5.44
N GLN A 9 -12.92 -3.44 6.32
CA GLN A 9 -14.23 -2.94 5.89
C GLN A 9 -14.09 -1.61 5.14
N VAL A 10 -13.28 -0.68 5.65
CA VAL A 10 -13.09 0.61 4.99
C VAL A 10 -12.35 0.47 3.66
N SER A 11 -11.32 -0.37 3.58
CA SER A 11 -10.61 -0.60 2.31
C SER A 11 -11.51 -1.25 1.25
N LYS A 12 -12.47 -2.08 1.67
CA LYS A 12 -13.52 -2.61 0.78
C LYS A 12 -14.47 -1.51 0.31
N GLN A 13 -14.85 -0.57 1.16
CA GLN A 13 -15.66 0.58 0.74
C GLN A 13 -14.91 1.46 -0.26
N VAL A 14 -13.61 1.66 -0.07
CA VAL A 14 -12.76 2.35 -1.06
C VAL A 14 -12.86 1.63 -2.40
N PHE A 15 -12.64 0.31 -2.44
CA PHE A 15 -12.81 -0.50 -3.65
C PHE A 15 -14.18 -0.29 -4.31
N ASP A 16 -15.26 -0.40 -3.54
CA ASP A 16 -16.61 -0.24 -4.08
C ASP A 16 -16.87 1.15 -4.67
N ASN A 17 -16.26 2.20 -4.10
CA ASN A 17 -16.40 3.58 -4.56
C ASN A 17 -15.52 3.91 -5.77
N VAL A 18 -14.39 3.21 -5.98
CA VAL A 18 -13.42 3.55 -7.03
C VAL A 18 -13.32 2.55 -8.18
N LYS A 19 -13.84 1.32 -8.04
CA LYS A 19 -13.70 0.24 -9.05
C LYS A 19 -14.17 0.59 -10.46
N ASN A 20 -15.09 1.53 -10.60
CA ASN A 20 -15.63 1.98 -11.89
C ASN A 20 -15.07 3.33 -12.36
N LEU A 21 -14.11 3.91 -11.62
CA LEU A 21 -13.58 5.23 -11.91
C LEU A 21 -12.33 5.20 -12.79
N SER A 22 -11.57 4.10 -12.83
CA SER A 22 -10.34 4.02 -13.64
C SER A 22 -10.64 4.20 -15.14
N ILE A 23 -9.81 5.00 -15.83
CA ILE A 23 -9.93 5.32 -17.27
C ILE A 23 -11.24 6.06 -17.63
N THR A 24 -11.80 6.81 -16.69
CA THR A 24 -12.97 7.67 -16.96
C THR A 24 -12.53 9.13 -16.97
N GLU A 25 -13.35 10.01 -17.57
CA GLU A 25 -13.15 11.46 -17.44
C GLU A 25 -13.18 11.95 -15.99
N TYR A 26 -13.73 11.13 -15.08
CA TYR A 26 -13.79 11.37 -13.64
C TYR A 26 -12.61 10.76 -12.86
N THR A 27 -11.66 10.08 -13.50
CA THR A 27 -10.46 9.61 -12.77
C THR A 27 -9.56 10.78 -12.41
N THR A 28 -9.38 11.69 -13.38
CA THR A 28 -8.40 12.76 -13.34
C THR A 28 -8.99 14.07 -12.88
N GLY A 29 -8.20 14.86 -12.20
CA GLY A 29 -8.48 16.26 -11.92
C GLY A 29 -7.24 16.92 -11.32
N ASP A 30 -7.24 18.25 -11.27
CA ASP A 30 -6.24 19.01 -10.54
C ASP A 30 -6.90 19.58 -9.29
N PHE A 31 -6.73 18.88 -8.16
CA PHE A 31 -7.25 19.30 -6.86
C PHE A 31 -6.17 19.97 -6.00
N GLY A 32 -5.06 20.38 -6.62
CA GLY A 32 -3.89 20.89 -5.92
C GLY A 32 -2.87 19.80 -5.61
N ARG A 33 -1.89 20.16 -4.77
CA ARG A 33 -0.85 19.22 -4.33
C ARG A 33 -1.18 18.64 -2.97
N GLY A 34 -1.16 17.31 -2.88
CA GLY A 34 -1.29 16.59 -1.62
C GLY A 34 -0.14 16.88 -0.66
N ALA A 35 -0.31 16.47 0.60
CA ALA A 35 0.78 16.54 1.58
C ALA A 35 2.03 15.74 1.15
N GLY A 36 1.84 14.71 0.32
CA GLY A 36 2.90 13.93 -0.34
C GLY A 36 3.67 14.68 -1.43
N GLY A 37 3.15 15.82 -1.91
CA GLY A 37 3.79 16.71 -2.88
C GLY A 37 3.41 16.50 -4.34
N ASP A 38 2.68 15.43 -4.65
CA ASP A 38 2.16 15.10 -5.98
C ASP A 38 0.80 15.76 -6.24
N ILE A 39 0.37 15.84 -7.51
CA ILE A 39 -0.92 16.42 -7.88
C ILE A 39 -2.02 15.41 -7.62
N SER A 40 -2.92 15.74 -6.69
CA SER A 40 -4.04 14.90 -6.28
C SER A 40 -5.04 14.73 -7.42
N GLN A 41 -5.40 13.49 -7.74
CA GLN A 41 -6.42 13.15 -8.74
C GLN A 41 -7.79 12.93 -8.06
N ASN A 42 -8.87 12.94 -8.84
CA ASN A 42 -10.22 12.78 -8.29
C ASN A 42 -10.39 11.42 -7.58
N ILE A 43 -9.77 10.37 -8.12
CA ILE A 43 -9.80 9.03 -7.51
C ILE A 43 -9.18 9.03 -6.10
N ASP A 44 -8.12 9.80 -5.89
CA ASP A 44 -7.43 9.93 -4.60
C ASP A 44 -8.33 10.61 -3.58
N ILE A 45 -8.98 11.71 -3.99
CA ILE A 45 -9.92 12.46 -3.16
C ILE A 45 -11.10 11.58 -2.73
N ILE A 46 -11.69 10.82 -3.66
CA ILE A 46 -12.82 9.94 -3.37
C ILE A 46 -12.39 8.82 -2.39
N ALA A 47 -11.24 8.21 -2.64
CA ALA A 47 -10.70 7.13 -1.82
C ALA A 47 -10.37 7.61 -0.40
N GLU A 48 -9.61 8.70 -0.27
CA GLU A 48 -9.22 9.25 1.03
C GLU A 48 -10.45 9.72 1.82
N LYS A 49 -11.37 10.44 1.18
CA LYS A 49 -12.62 10.86 1.81
C LYS A 49 -13.43 9.66 2.32
N THR A 50 -13.47 8.57 1.56
CA THR A 50 -14.13 7.32 1.98
C THR A 50 -13.54 6.80 3.29
N VAL A 51 -12.22 6.80 3.42
CA VAL A 51 -11.55 6.36 4.65
C VAL A 51 -11.87 7.31 5.81
N LEU A 52 -11.68 8.62 5.62
CA LEU A 52 -11.91 9.61 6.67
C LEU A 52 -13.36 9.60 7.17
N ASP A 53 -14.33 9.52 6.28
CA ASP A 53 -15.75 9.49 6.64
C ASP A 53 -16.11 8.21 7.39
N TYR A 54 -15.58 7.06 6.98
CA TYR A 54 -15.82 5.80 7.67
C TYR A 54 -15.26 5.80 9.09
N LEU A 55 -14.03 6.28 9.28
CA LEU A 55 -13.41 6.35 10.61
C LEU A 55 -14.19 7.30 11.54
N LYS A 56 -14.72 8.41 11.02
CA LYS A 56 -15.61 9.31 11.77
C LYS A 56 -16.94 8.62 12.12
N GLN A 57 -17.60 7.98 11.14
CA GLN A 57 -18.89 7.31 11.32
C GLN A 57 -18.82 6.16 12.32
N THR A 58 -17.73 5.40 12.32
CA THR A 58 -17.49 4.29 13.25
C THR A 58 -16.92 4.74 14.60
N ASN A 59 -16.72 6.04 14.78
CA ASN A 59 -16.16 6.65 15.97
C ASN A 59 -14.79 6.02 16.36
N PHE A 60 -13.97 5.73 15.35
CA PHE A 60 -12.65 5.15 15.55
C PHE A 60 -11.62 6.25 15.83
N ASN A 61 -11.46 6.58 17.11
CA ASN A 61 -10.58 7.67 17.54
C ASN A 61 -9.12 7.35 17.22
N CYS A 62 -8.53 8.09 16.29
CA CYS A 62 -7.17 7.88 15.80
C CYS A 62 -6.61 9.15 15.14
N ILE A 63 -5.31 9.17 14.89
CA ILE A 63 -4.67 10.15 14.02
C ILE A 63 -4.47 9.50 12.65
N VAL A 64 -5.03 10.07 11.60
CA VAL A 64 -4.76 9.64 10.23
C VAL A 64 -3.50 10.34 9.71
N LEU A 65 -2.58 9.56 9.17
CA LEU A 65 -1.40 9.98 8.42
C LEU A 65 -1.62 9.58 6.95
N GLY A 66 -2.27 10.46 6.19
CA GLY A 66 -2.62 10.26 4.78
C GLY A 66 -1.60 10.87 3.82
N GLU A 67 -1.60 10.41 2.57
CA GLU A 67 -0.84 11.03 1.49
C GLU A 67 -1.39 12.41 1.12
N GLU A 68 -2.70 12.54 1.00
CA GLU A 68 -3.34 13.77 0.51
C GLU A 68 -3.62 14.73 1.67
N CYS A 69 -4.35 14.29 2.69
CA CYS A 69 -4.70 15.11 3.86
C CYS A 69 -3.53 15.40 4.81
N GLY A 70 -2.41 14.68 4.70
CA GLY A 70 -1.30 14.77 5.64
C GLY A 70 -1.70 14.23 7.01
N ARG A 71 -2.03 15.10 7.97
CA ARG A 71 -2.35 14.71 9.35
C ARG A 71 -3.74 15.18 9.76
N VAL A 72 -4.63 14.24 10.10
CA VAL A 72 -6.00 14.52 10.55
C VAL A 72 -6.28 13.81 11.87
N GLU A 73 -6.85 14.52 12.85
CA GLU A 73 -7.35 13.89 14.08
C GLU A 73 -8.81 13.48 13.90
N ILE A 74 -9.08 12.20 14.13
CA ILE A 74 -10.42 11.65 14.17
C ILE A 74 -10.85 11.61 15.63
N ASN A 75 -11.72 12.57 16.00
CA ASN A 75 -12.27 12.74 17.34
C ASN A 75 -11.20 12.98 18.44
N ASP A 76 -11.65 13.13 19.68
CA ASP A 76 -10.77 13.30 20.83
C ASP A 76 -10.18 11.98 21.32
N ASN A 77 -9.02 12.05 21.98
CA ASN A 77 -8.31 10.92 22.62
C ASN A 77 -7.96 9.80 21.62
N PRO A 78 -7.05 10.05 20.66
CA PRO A 78 -6.69 9.06 19.65
C PRO A 78 -6.02 7.84 20.29
N LYS A 79 -6.40 6.65 19.81
CA LYS A 79 -5.86 5.36 20.28
C LYS A 79 -4.55 4.96 19.61
N GLY A 80 -4.16 5.68 18.56
CA GLY A 80 -3.03 5.36 17.70
C GLY A 80 -3.13 6.09 16.36
N TYR A 81 -2.40 5.58 15.38
CA TYR A 81 -2.24 6.16 14.05
C TYR A 81 -2.80 5.22 13.00
N VAL A 82 -3.66 5.72 12.11
CA VAL A 82 -3.98 5.07 10.83
C VAL A 82 -3.08 5.68 9.77
N ILE A 83 -2.14 4.90 9.26
CA ILE A 83 -1.25 5.29 8.16
C ILE A 83 -1.92 4.83 6.87
N MET A 84 -2.08 5.75 5.92
CA MET A 84 -2.90 5.53 4.74
C MET A 84 -2.24 6.07 3.48
N ASP A 85 -2.17 5.21 2.46
CA ASP A 85 -2.23 5.61 1.06
C ASP A 85 -3.56 5.10 0.51
N ALA A 86 -4.44 6.01 0.09
CA ALA A 86 -5.75 5.63 -0.38
C ALA A 86 -5.71 5.04 -1.81
N ILE A 87 -4.72 5.43 -2.62
CA ILE A 87 -4.46 4.99 -4.00
C ILE A 87 -2.93 4.94 -4.25
N ASP A 88 -2.28 3.88 -3.77
CA ASP A 88 -0.90 3.60 -4.15
C ASP A 88 -0.90 3.08 -5.59
N GLY A 89 -0.14 3.75 -6.45
CA GLY A 89 -0.19 3.55 -7.90
C GLY A 89 -1.22 4.42 -8.62
N THR A 90 -1.44 5.66 -8.16
CA THR A 90 -2.31 6.65 -8.85
C THR A 90 -2.02 6.74 -10.35
N SER A 91 -0.75 6.75 -10.77
CA SER A 91 -0.38 6.75 -12.19
C SER A 91 -0.93 5.54 -12.94
N ASN A 92 -0.94 4.36 -12.32
CA ASN A 92 -1.51 3.16 -12.90
C ASN A 92 -3.03 3.27 -13.02
N ALA A 93 -3.70 3.75 -11.97
CA ALA A 93 -5.15 3.94 -11.97
C ALA A 93 -5.61 4.92 -13.06
N VAL A 94 -4.90 6.04 -13.24
CA VAL A 94 -5.16 7.05 -14.28
C VAL A 94 -4.92 6.50 -15.69
N ASN A 95 -3.86 5.70 -15.87
CA ASN A 95 -3.50 5.15 -17.18
C ASN A 95 -4.16 3.80 -17.49
N GLY A 96 -5.02 3.29 -16.61
CA GLY A 96 -5.73 2.02 -16.84
C GLY A 96 -4.91 0.77 -16.66
N ILE A 97 -3.78 0.86 -15.96
CA ILE A 97 -2.96 -0.30 -15.60
C ILE A 97 -3.59 -0.91 -14.33
N PRO A 98 -4.05 -2.18 -14.36
CA PRO A 98 -4.84 -2.77 -13.27
C PRO A 98 -3.97 -3.23 -12.08
N PHE A 99 -3.06 -2.38 -11.63
CA PHE A 99 -2.14 -2.62 -10.53
C PHE A 99 -2.02 -1.36 -9.65
N PHE A 100 -2.96 -1.22 -8.71
CA PHE A 100 -3.00 -0.12 -7.74
C PHE A 100 -3.82 -0.59 -6.53
N CYS A 101 -3.61 0.02 -5.37
CA CYS A 101 -4.21 -0.48 -4.13
C CYS A 101 -4.56 0.62 -3.14
N CYS A 102 -5.42 0.27 -2.18
CA CYS A 102 -5.57 1.02 -0.93
C CYS A 102 -4.71 0.34 0.13
N SER A 103 -3.80 1.10 0.75
CA SER A 103 -2.84 0.65 1.76
C SER A 103 -3.16 1.31 3.10
N LEU A 104 -3.54 0.50 4.09
CA LEU A 104 -3.87 0.97 5.44
C LEU A 104 -3.11 0.17 6.49
N ALA A 105 -2.55 0.87 7.47
CA ALA A 105 -1.95 0.25 8.66
C ALA A 105 -2.37 0.99 9.92
N PHE A 106 -2.49 0.27 11.03
CA PHE A 106 -2.70 0.85 12.35
C PHE A 106 -1.46 0.63 13.23
N ALA A 107 -1.00 1.72 13.85
CA ALA A 107 0.11 1.74 14.78
C ALA A 107 -0.33 2.30 16.13
N THR A 108 0.07 1.67 17.24
CA THR A 108 -0.27 2.17 18.58
C THR A 108 0.54 3.42 18.97
N ASP A 109 1.73 3.59 18.38
CA ASP A 109 2.66 4.67 18.68
C ASP A 109 3.25 5.27 17.39
N ASN A 110 3.97 6.38 17.52
CA ASN A 110 4.67 7.00 16.39
C ASN A 110 5.99 6.26 16.06
N LYS A 111 5.91 4.95 15.82
CA LYS A 111 7.03 4.07 15.48
C LYS A 111 6.58 2.94 14.57
N LEU A 112 7.36 2.62 13.53
CA LEU A 112 7.07 1.52 12.59
C LEU A 112 6.87 0.17 13.30
N SER A 113 7.65 -0.11 14.36
CA SER A 113 7.56 -1.36 15.13
C SER A 113 6.27 -1.51 15.96
N SER A 114 5.50 -0.43 16.11
CA SER A 114 4.21 -0.41 16.81
C SER A 114 3.02 -0.69 15.90
N ILE A 115 3.24 -0.94 14.60
CA ILE A 115 2.20 -1.41 13.70
C ILE A 115 1.66 -2.75 14.20
N THR A 116 0.35 -2.85 14.38
CA THR A 116 -0.35 -4.04 14.86
C THR A 116 -1.23 -4.68 13.80
N ASP A 117 -1.79 -3.89 12.88
CA ASP A 117 -2.78 -4.35 11.91
C ASP A 117 -2.55 -3.66 10.58
N ALA A 118 -2.72 -4.39 9.48
CA ALA A 118 -2.52 -3.87 8.13
C ALA A 118 -3.45 -4.53 7.12
N VAL A 119 -3.86 -3.77 6.11
CA VAL A 119 -4.52 -4.27 4.91
C VAL A 119 -4.00 -3.53 3.67
N VAL A 120 -3.74 -4.28 2.62
CA VAL A 120 -3.53 -3.79 1.26
C VAL A 120 -4.64 -4.39 0.40
N THR A 121 -5.54 -3.56 -0.13
CA THR A 121 -6.63 -4.01 -1.01
C THR A 121 -6.30 -3.68 -2.44
N ASN A 122 -6.15 -4.70 -3.29
CA ASN A 122 -5.99 -4.50 -4.71
C ASN A 122 -7.30 -3.94 -5.29
N LEU A 123 -7.24 -2.71 -5.79
CA LEU A 123 -8.44 -1.99 -6.23
C LEU A 123 -8.89 -2.38 -7.64
N SER A 124 -8.11 -3.17 -8.37
CA SER A 124 -8.51 -3.70 -9.69
C SER A 124 -9.38 -4.95 -9.59
N ASN A 125 -9.29 -5.71 -8.49
CA ASN A 125 -10.00 -6.99 -8.34
C ASN A 125 -10.65 -7.22 -6.96
N GLY A 126 -10.43 -6.33 -5.99
CA GLY A 126 -11.02 -6.41 -4.65
C GLY A 126 -10.34 -7.39 -3.69
N GLU A 127 -9.22 -8.01 -4.08
CA GLU A 127 -8.45 -8.90 -3.20
C GLU A 127 -7.85 -8.14 -2.02
N GLN A 128 -7.96 -8.71 -0.82
CA GLN A 128 -7.41 -8.11 0.40
C GLN A 128 -6.23 -8.92 0.93
N TYR A 129 -5.06 -8.31 0.98
CA TYR A 129 -3.91 -8.79 1.73
C TYR A 129 -3.97 -8.17 3.11
N TRP A 130 -3.97 -8.97 4.17
CA TRP A 130 -4.08 -8.41 5.52
C TRP A 130 -3.30 -9.22 6.55
N ALA A 131 -2.91 -8.56 7.63
CA ALA A 131 -2.20 -9.17 8.74
C ALA A 131 -2.54 -8.47 10.06
N SER A 132 -2.49 -9.25 11.14
CA SER A 132 -2.43 -8.74 12.50
C SER A 132 -1.19 -9.31 13.17
N LYS A 133 -0.52 -8.51 13.99
CA LYS A 133 0.74 -8.85 14.65
C LYS A 133 0.63 -10.17 15.43
N GLY A 134 1.52 -11.11 15.12
CA GLY A 134 1.57 -12.44 15.71
C GLY A 134 0.47 -13.41 15.25
N LYS A 135 -0.38 -13.02 14.27
CA LYS A 135 -1.48 -13.86 13.76
C LYS A 135 -1.21 -14.39 12.35
N GLY A 136 -0.14 -13.94 11.70
CA GLY A 136 0.19 -14.29 10.33
C GLY A 136 -0.42 -13.36 9.28
N ALA A 137 -0.01 -13.53 8.03
CA ALA A 137 -0.52 -12.80 6.88
C ALA A 137 -1.49 -13.64 6.03
N PHE A 138 -2.46 -12.99 5.40
CA PHE A 138 -3.54 -13.62 4.66
C PHE A 138 -3.82 -12.88 3.34
N LEU A 139 -4.18 -13.64 2.30
CA LEU A 139 -4.86 -13.16 1.11
C LEU A 139 -6.31 -13.64 1.19
N ASN A 140 -7.24 -12.70 1.38
CA ASN A 140 -8.63 -12.98 1.75
C ASN A 140 -8.64 -13.92 2.97
N GLU A 141 -9.19 -15.12 2.85
CA GLU A 141 -9.23 -16.09 3.96
C GLU A 141 -8.09 -17.12 3.91
N THR A 142 -7.17 -17.00 2.94
CA THR A 142 -6.06 -17.95 2.75
C THR A 142 -4.78 -17.42 3.37
N LYS A 143 -4.16 -18.19 4.26
CA LYS A 143 -2.86 -17.83 4.85
C LYS A 143 -1.78 -17.83 3.76
N ILE A 144 -0.96 -16.78 3.74
CA ILE A 144 0.15 -16.61 2.80
C ILE A 144 1.49 -16.66 3.52
N HIS A 145 2.55 -16.89 2.76
CA HIS A 145 3.92 -16.85 3.26
C HIS A 145 4.89 -16.35 2.21
N VAL A 146 6.01 -15.77 2.66
CA VAL A 146 7.12 -15.41 1.78
C VAL A 146 7.72 -16.67 1.15
N GLN A 147 8.33 -16.53 -0.03
CA GLN A 147 8.99 -17.66 -0.68
C GLN A 147 10.19 -18.10 0.17
N ASN A 148 10.19 -19.37 0.61
CA ASN A 148 11.23 -19.95 1.48
C ASN A 148 11.99 -21.11 0.85
N LYS A 149 11.70 -21.44 -0.41
CA LYS A 149 12.39 -22.47 -1.18
C LYS A 149 13.20 -21.86 -2.32
N GLU A 150 14.26 -22.56 -2.69
CA GLU A 150 14.95 -22.32 -3.95
C GLU A 150 13.97 -22.58 -5.10
N THR A 151 13.50 -21.50 -5.74
CA THR A 151 12.67 -21.55 -6.93
C THR A 151 13.54 -21.49 -8.18
N VAL A 152 13.08 -22.14 -9.25
CA VAL A 152 13.74 -22.09 -10.57
C VAL A 152 13.61 -20.68 -11.19
N HIS A 153 12.54 -19.95 -10.84
CA HIS A 153 12.26 -18.62 -11.34
C HIS A 153 12.17 -17.63 -10.17
N LYS A 154 13.29 -16.98 -9.84
CA LYS A 154 13.33 -15.89 -8.84
C LYS A 154 12.94 -14.57 -9.51
N ILE A 155 11.92 -13.90 -8.99
CA ILE A 155 11.45 -12.61 -9.48
C ILE A 155 11.99 -11.50 -8.59
N VAL A 156 12.65 -10.53 -9.21
CA VAL A 156 13.16 -9.33 -8.53
C VAL A 156 12.28 -8.14 -8.89
N GLY A 157 11.47 -7.68 -7.93
CA GLY A 157 10.80 -6.39 -7.96
C GLY A 157 11.83 -5.28 -7.73
N VAL A 158 12.06 -4.41 -8.71
CA VAL A 158 13.07 -3.35 -8.61
C VAL A 158 12.63 -2.06 -9.30
N ASN A 159 12.55 -0.98 -8.53
CA ASN A 159 12.37 0.36 -9.07
C ASN A 159 13.72 1.06 -9.21
N THR A 160 14.18 1.22 -10.46
CA THR A 160 15.44 1.89 -10.80
C THR A 160 15.27 3.36 -11.20
N SER A 161 14.07 3.91 -11.11
CA SER A 161 13.78 5.29 -11.52
C SER A 161 14.67 6.28 -10.77
N GLY A 162 15.42 7.11 -11.49
CA GLY A 162 16.33 8.08 -10.89
C GLY A 162 17.59 7.50 -10.23
N ALA A 163 17.86 6.19 -10.38
CA ALA A 163 19.11 5.59 -9.90
C ALA A 163 20.31 6.13 -10.68
N SER A 164 21.41 6.40 -9.98
CA SER A 164 22.67 6.79 -10.62
C SER A 164 23.30 5.61 -11.35
N PRO A 165 24.14 5.85 -12.39
CA PRO A 165 24.89 4.79 -13.05
C PRO A 165 25.71 3.92 -12.08
N GLU A 166 26.35 4.54 -11.08
CA GLU A 166 27.13 3.84 -10.05
C GLU A 166 26.26 2.89 -9.20
N LEU A 167 25.02 3.29 -8.88
CA LEU A 167 24.10 2.44 -8.14
C LEU A 167 23.61 1.26 -9.00
N LEU A 168 23.37 1.49 -10.29
CA LEU A 168 23.00 0.43 -11.22
C LEU A 168 24.13 -0.59 -11.42
N GLU A 169 25.39 -0.12 -11.48
CA GLU A 169 26.57 -0.98 -11.54
C GLU A 169 26.66 -1.91 -10.31
N LYS A 170 26.35 -1.39 -9.11
CA LYS A 170 26.30 -2.23 -7.88
C LYS A 170 25.24 -3.33 -7.94
N LEU A 171 24.17 -3.14 -8.72
CA LEU A 171 23.08 -4.12 -8.88
C LEU A 171 23.29 -5.08 -10.05
N GLN A 172 24.34 -4.90 -10.85
CA GLN A 172 24.65 -5.76 -11.99
C GLN A 172 24.66 -7.25 -11.61
N THR A 173 25.24 -7.59 -10.46
CA THR A 173 25.31 -8.98 -9.96
C THR A 173 23.94 -9.61 -9.67
N ILE A 174 22.92 -8.81 -9.38
CA ILE A 174 21.54 -9.26 -9.18
C ILE A 174 20.91 -9.59 -10.55
N PHE A 175 21.19 -8.76 -11.56
CA PHE A 175 20.62 -8.92 -12.90
C PHE A 175 21.30 -10.04 -13.72
N GLU A 176 22.61 -10.25 -13.57
CA GLU A 176 23.38 -11.27 -14.29
C GLU A 176 22.95 -12.71 -13.96
N ARG A 177 22.33 -12.93 -12.79
CA ARG A 177 21.85 -14.25 -12.37
C ARG A 177 20.53 -14.67 -13.05
N HIS A 178 20.16 -14.06 -14.18
CA HIS A 178 18.97 -14.39 -15.00
C HIS A 178 17.64 -14.34 -14.24
N SER A 179 17.58 -13.57 -13.15
CA SER A 179 16.34 -13.39 -12.40
C SER A 179 15.47 -12.36 -13.14
N PRO A 180 14.28 -12.73 -13.66
CA PRO A 180 13.40 -11.77 -14.31
C PRO A 180 13.05 -10.61 -13.37
N THR A 181 13.28 -9.39 -13.84
CA THR A 181 12.94 -8.18 -13.10
C THR A 181 11.51 -7.72 -13.40
N ARG A 182 10.87 -7.09 -12.43
CA ARG A 182 9.56 -6.44 -12.56
C ARG A 182 9.57 -5.12 -11.81
N HIS A 183 8.75 -4.18 -12.26
CA HIS A 183 8.32 -3.04 -11.47
C HIS A 183 6.88 -2.75 -11.88
N PHE A 184 5.96 -2.83 -10.93
CA PHE A 184 4.54 -2.71 -11.21
C PHE A 184 3.98 -1.33 -10.90
N GLY A 185 4.68 -0.50 -10.12
CA GLY A 185 4.31 0.92 -9.95
C GLY A 185 3.31 1.19 -8.82
N ALA A 186 3.11 0.23 -7.91
CA ALA A 186 2.38 0.41 -6.64
C ALA A 186 3.13 -0.35 -5.54
N ASN A 187 3.87 0.39 -4.71
CA ASN A 187 4.84 -0.16 -3.77
C ASN A 187 4.21 -1.10 -2.73
N ALA A 188 3.11 -0.70 -2.11
CA ALA A 188 2.41 -1.48 -1.11
C ALA A 188 1.86 -2.78 -1.69
N LEU A 189 1.37 -2.77 -2.95
CA LEU A 189 0.90 -3.97 -3.62
C LEU A 189 2.06 -4.89 -4.05
N GLU A 190 3.19 -4.34 -4.49
CA GLU A 190 4.42 -5.12 -4.74
C GLU A 190 4.94 -5.78 -3.45
N MET A 191 4.89 -5.08 -2.30
CA MET A 191 5.23 -5.63 -0.99
C MET A 191 4.25 -6.74 -0.55
N ALA A 192 2.96 -6.59 -0.84
CA ALA A 192 1.98 -7.66 -0.61
C ALA A 192 2.22 -8.89 -1.50
N PHE A 193 2.68 -8.68 -2.75
CA PHE A 193 3.11 -9.76 -3.64
C PHE A 193 4.36 -10.49 -3.13
N LEU A 194 5.26 -9.77 -2.48
CA LEU A 194 6.40 -10.37 -1.77
C LEU A 194 5.93 -11.18 -0.56
N ALA A 195 5.02 -10.63 0.25
CA ALA A 195 4.44 -11.34 1.41
C ALA A 195 3.71 -12.65 1.01
N ARG A 196 3.17 -12.75 -0.21
CA ARG A 196 2.60 -14.02 -0.72
C ARG A 196 3.57 -14.92 -1.49
N GLY A 197 4.85 -14.55 -1.56
CA GLY A 197 5.88 -15.33 -2.23
C GLY A 197 5.82 -15.33 -3.77
N SER A 198 5.14 -14.35 -4.38
CA SER A 198 5.11 -14.17 -5.84
C SER A 198 6.24 -13.26 -6.35
N ILE A 199 6.82 -12.44 -5.47
CA ILE A 199 8.05 -11.69 -5.69
C ILE A 199 9.05 -12.17 -4.64
N ASP A 200 10.27 -12.48 -5.03
CA ASP A 200 11.31 -13.00 -4.12
C ASP A 200 12.11 -11.87 -3.46
N VAL A 201 12.29 -10.76 -4.19
CA VAL A 201 13.08 -9.61 -3.73
C VAL A 201 12.36 -8.32 -4.14
N PHE A 202 12.24 -7.36 -3.23
CA PHE A 202 11.73 -6.01 -3.50
C PHE A 202 12.79 -4.96 -3.19
N ILE A 203 13.08 -4.08 -4.15
CA ILE A 203 14.08 -3.02 -4.06
C ILE A 203 13.50 -1.71 -4.61
N ASP A 204 13.47 -0.64 -3.81
CA ASP A 204 13.19 0.72 -4.28
C ASP A 204 14.45 1.58 -4.10
N LEU A 205 15.01 2.06 -5.20
CA LEU A 205 16.26 2.85 -5.21
C LEU A 205 16.04 4.36 -5.24
N ARG A 206 14.79 4.81 -5.22
CA ARG A 206 14.48 6.24 -5.40
C ARG A 206 14.87 7.08 -4.18
N GLY A 207 15.14 6.45 -3.04
CA GLY A 207 15.48 7.13 -1.79
C GLY A 207 14.34 7.99 -1.22
N LYS A 208 13.09 7.75 -1.64
CA LYS A 208 11.94 8.59 -1.31
C LYS A 208 10.65 7.81 -0.97
N ILE A 209 10.76 6.52 -0.65
CA ILE A 209 9.58 5.75 -0.22
C ILE A 209 9.01 6.36 1.05
N ARG A 210 7.70 6.62 1.07
CA ARG A 210 7.01 7.25 2.19
C ARG A 210 6.46 6.19 3.13
N ILE A 211 6.09 6.58 4.35
CA ILE A 211 5.54 5.65 5.33
C ILE A 211 4.20 5.07 4.88
N GLN A 212 3.39 5.86 4.17
CA GLN A 212 2.11 5.49 3.58
C GLN A 212 2.24 4.33 2.58
N ASP A 213 3.27 4.39 1.73
CA ASP A 213 3.56 3.41 0.69
C ASP A 213 4.11 2.07 1.26
N MET A 214 4.56 2.03 2.52
CA MET A 214 5.29 0.88 3.07
C MET A 214 4.71 0.29 4.36
N ALA A 215 3.95 1.04 5.16
CA ALA A 215 3.55 0.62 6.50
C ALA A 215 2.73 -0.68 6.50
N ALA A 216 1.76 -0.79 5.61
CA ALA A 216 0.94 -1.99 5.51
C ALA A 216 1.76 -3.19 4.97
N GLY A 217 2.53 -2.97 3.91
CA GLY A 217 3.45 -3.96 3.34
C GLY A 217 4.47 -4.48 4.36
N TYR A 218 5.01 -3.60 5.22
CA TYR A 218 5.96 -3.97 6.28
C TYR A 218 5.38 -5.03 7.22
N LEU A 219 4.15 -4.83 7.71
CA LEU A 219 3.53 -5.82 8.59
C LEU A 219 3.20 -7.11 7.84
N LEU A 220 2.66 -7.01 6.62
CA LEU A 220 2.35 -8.18 5.78
C LEU A 220 3.58 -9.09 5.61
N ILE A 221 4.73 -8.52 5.25
CA ILE A 221 5.98 -9.27 5.05
C ILE A 221 6.47 -9.89 6.35
N LYS A 222 6.36 -9.16 7.47
CA LYS A 222 6.83 -9.65 8.78
C LYS A 222 6.02 -10.84 9.31
N GLU A 223 4.74 -10.89 8.96
CA GLU A 223 3.80 -11.92 9.41
C GLU A 223 3.66 -13.10 8.42
N ALA A 224 4.25 -12.97 7.22
CA ALA A 224 4.31 -13.99 6.18
C ALA A 224 5.51 -14.94 6.33
#